data_AF-A0A424SR06-F1
#
_entry.id   AF-A0A424SR06-F1
#
_cell.length_a   1.000
_cell.length_b   1.000
_cell.length_c   1.000
_cell.angle_alpha   90.00
_cell.angle_beta   90.00
_cell.angle_gamma   90.00
#
_symmetry.space_group_name_H-M   'P 1'
#
loop_
_entity.id
_entity.type
_entity.pdbx_description
1 polymer ?
#
loop_
_entity_poly.entity_id
_entity_poly.type
_entity_poly.pdbx_seq_one_letter_code
_entity_poly.pdbx_strand_id
1 'polypeptide(L)'
;MRLIFYLYLFSSLVNAGIYDQTESKMDKGIEELDDDITLEKKSLMILTADADDDQEIAERVLSIISTQATSIGRFEVIDRNLVDQVLEEQKFQLSGMVDSDQIVEIGELAAAENALTLDIVNFGQEGVPKDDDNDKDDDDDTDETLFTWLVKALVKESIEARKRKDTERMRLELDNNIHTELRANIKIINVETGISENSFSLNASHTGGNRDASLEKVLAIISSQIRRKLKELFMITSEVFEVDGAYLNILSGENLGLRRGVMFEIASQNRTKLYKGKAIKLPGKTRGLIKVVEVGPDGSKAKIVRKWRKIKEGHKAYELKAPPVTTDLNFTILNGNRYEMSGKAWLNSFTEFSASLNYHLGIIKDTRDDMDGYIGFGTDLKYGFFSEFGTRGYLSLNIPLLFSGRGDDDGHNVISLFSDPSIDANLSIQISKERDIVLSASYVFTSMHTPWQWQKDTGNINDDGKSITETEPAVWNDDISPEFKPQGLYFSFTIRKIRF
;
A
#
# COMPACT_ATOMS: atom_id res chain seq x y z
N MET A 1 51.35 -13.77 -62.35
CA MET A 1 49.90 -14.02 -62.56
C MET A 1 49.37 -15.16 -61.65
N ARG A 2 49.70 -15.14 -60.34
CA ARG A 2 49.16 -16.07 -59.32
C ARG A 2 48.78 -15.38 -58.00
N LEU A 3 49.11 -14.10 -57.85
CA LEU A 3 48.82 -13.31 -56.65
C LEU A 3 47.45 -12.60 -56.70
N ILE A 4 46.96 -12.28 -57.90
CA ILE A 4 45.67 -11.58 -58.11
C ILE A 4 44.47 -12.53 -57.93
N PHE A 5 44.64 -13.83 -58.16
CA PHE A 5 43.60 -14.84 -57.94
C PHE A 5 43.35 -15.15 -56.46
N TYR A 6 44.37 -15.03 -55.60
CA TYR A 6 44.21 -15.24 -54.16
C TYR A 6 43.48 -14.08 -53.47
N LEU A 7 43.63 -12.84 -53.98
CA LEU A 7 42.92 -11.68 -53.43
C LEU A 7 41.41 -11.71 -53.75
N TYR A 8 41.02 -12.22 -54.92
CA TYR A 8 39.61 -12.35 -55.32
C TYR A 8 38.89 -13.50 -54.60
N LEU A 9 39.57 -14.60 -54.28
CA LEU A 9 38.98 -15.69 -53.48
C LEU A 9 38.82 -15.30 -52.00
N PHE A 10 39.71 -14.46 -51.46
CA PHE A 10 39.58 -13.98 -50.08
C PHE A 10 38.45 -12.95 -49.93
N SER A 11 38.20 -12.10 -50.93
CA SER A 11 37.08 -11.15 -50.88
C SER A 11 35.70 -11.83 -51.03
N SER A 12 35.60 -12.94 -51.78
CA SER A 12 34.34 -13.68 -51.89
C SER A 12 34.01 -14.52 -50.65
N LEU A 13 35.03 -15.03 -49.93
CA LEU A 13 34.83 -15.76 -48.67
C LEU A 13 34.50 -14.81 -47.50
N VAL A 14 35.04 -13.59 -47.49
CA VAL A 14 34.70 -12.57 -46.48
C VAL A 14 33.28 -12.00 -46.72
N ASN A 15 32.85 -11.81 -47.97
CA ASN A 15 31.48 -11.38 -48.25
C ASN A 15 30.43 -12.49 -48.03
N ALA A 16 30.75 -13.76 -48.29
CA ALA A 16 29.83 -14.86 -48.01
C ALA A 16 29.62 -15.08 -46.49
N GLY A 17 30.65 -14.85 -45.67
CA GLY A 17 30.54 -14.94 -44.20
C GLY A 17 29.88 -13.73 -43.53
N ILE A 18 29.82 -12.57 -44.20
CA ILE A 18 29.16 -11.37 -43.68
C ILE A 18 27.67 -11.34 -44.05
N TYR A 19 27.29 -11.85 -45.24
CA TYR A 19 25.87 -11.95 -45.62
C TYR A 19 25.10 -13.02 -44.84
N ASP A 20 25.73 -14.18 -44.56
CA ASP A 20 25.11 -15.30 -43.84
C ASP A 20 24.94 -15.01 -42.33
N GLN A 21 25.79 -14.15 -41.73
CA GLN A 21 25.63 -13.72 -40.32
C GLN A 21 24.60 -12.59 -40.12
N THR A 22 24.29 -11.80 -41.16
CA THR A 22 23.22 -10.80 -41.11
C THR A 22 21.84 -11.41 -41.35
N GLU A 23 21.72 -12.47 -42.16
CA GLU A 23 20.46 -13.20 -42.31
C GLU A 23 20.19 -14.14 -41.11
N SER A 24 21.21 -14.76 -40.50
CA SER A 24 21.00 -15.63 -39.33
C SER A 24 20.65 -14.87 -38.02
N LYS A 25 20.68 -13.54 -38.00
CA LYS A 25 20.23 -12.71 -36.85
C LYS A 25 18.86 -12.06 -37.07
N MET A 26 18.33 -12.07 -38.29
CA MET A 26 16.98 -11.58 -38.63
C MET A 26 15.94 -12.70 -38.76
N ASP A 27 16.28 -13.92 -38.35
CA ASP A 27 15.35 -15.04 -38.19
C ASP A 27 15.40 -15.60 -36.76
N LYS A 28 15.45 -14.70 -35.75
CA LYS A 28 14.75 -15.01 -34.51
C LYS A 28 13.28 -14.87 -34.90
N GLY A 29 12.65 -16.00 -35.21
CA GLY A 29 11.21 -16.07 -35.47
C GLY A 29 10.47 -15.16 -34.51
N ILE A 30 9.50 -14.41 -35.03
CA ILE A 30 8.60 -13.58 -34.23
C ILE A 30 8.13 -14.46 -33.08
N GLU A 31 8.71 -14.27 -31.89
CA GLU A 31 8.22 -14.94 -30.69
C GLU A 31 6.83 -14.34 -30.49
N GLU A 32 5.81 -15.13 -30.82
CA GLU A 32 4.42 -14.71 -30.62
C GLU A 32 4.25 -14.35 -29.15
N LEU A 33 3.84 -13.10 -28.92
CA LEU A 33 3.47 -12.61 -27.61
C LEU A 33 2.30 -13.46 -27.11
N ASP A 34 2.38 -13.98 -25.88
CA ASP A 34 1.25 -14.71 -25.28
C ASP A 34 0.04 -13.77 -25.19
N ASP A 35 -1.15 -14.29 -25.49
CA ASP A 35 -2.41 -13.54 -25.49
C ASP A 35 -2.75 -12.90 -24.13
N ASP A 36 -2.07 -13.31 -23.05
CA ASP A 36 -2.29 -12.80 -21.69
C ASP A 36 -1.51 -11.51 -21.35
N ILE A 37 -0.71 -10.98 -22.27
CA ILE A 37 0.03 -9.71 -22.08
C ILE A 37 -0.90 -8.52 -22.26
N THR A 38 -0.80 -7.55 -21.36
CA THR A 38 -1.46 -6.25 -21.50
C THR A 38 -0.66 -5.39 -22.49
N LEU A 39 -1.19 -5.20 -23.69
CA LEU A 39 -0.55 -4.41 -24.74
C LEU A 39 -1.19 -3.02 -24.93
N GLU A 40 -2.51 -2.93 -24.69
CA GLU A 40 -3.30 -1.72 -24.93
C GLU A 40 -4.17 -1.39 -23.72
N LYS A 41 -4.68 -0.16 -23.69
CA LYS A 41 -5.65 0.27 -22.69
C LYS A 41 -6.97 -0.47 -22.89
N LYS A 42 -7.69 -0.67 -21.80
CA LYS A 42 -9.04 -1.24 -21.84
C LYS A 42 -10.04 -0.15 -22.19
N SER A 43 -10.82 -0.31 -23.25
CA SER A 43 -11.96 0.58 -23.50
C SER A 43 -13.06 0.30 -22.46
N LEU A 44 -13.46 1.34 -21.73
CA LEU A 44 -14.42 1.28 -20.62
C LEU A 44 -15.53 2.30 -20.84
N MET A 45 -16.73 1.82 -21.11
CA MET A 45 -17.93 2.65 -21.17
C MET A 45 -18.54 2.80 -19.77
N ILE A 46 -18.84 4.02 -19.36
CA ILE A 46 -19.56 4.30 -18.13
C ILE A 46 -21.01 4.61 -18.50
N LEU A 47 -21.92 3.76 -18.02
CA LEU A 47 -23.36 3.90 -18.29
C LEU A 47 -24.04 4.72 -17.19
N THR A 48 -25.10 5.40 -17.59
CA THR A 48 -25.96 6.19 -16.70
C THR A 48 -26.64 5.28 -15.68
N ALA A 49 -26.79 5.78 -14.46
CA ALA A 49 -27.59 5.10 -13.45
C ALA A 49 -29.07 5.39 -13.72
N ASP A 50 -29.91 4.35 -13.72
CA ASP A 50 -31.36 4.52 -13.61
C ASP A 50 -31.69 4.70 -12.12
N ALA A 51 -31.49 5.90 -11.57
CA ALA A 51 -31.75 6.19 -10.16
C ALA A 51 -32.77 7.33 -10.03
N ASP A 52 -34.04 7.00 -9.78
CA ASP A 52 -35.13 8.01 -9.68
C ASP A 52 -34.91 8.99 -8.50
N ASP A 53 -34.63 8.49 -7.29
CA ASP A 53 -34.56 9.31 -6.06
C ASP A 53 -33.13 9.79 -5.71
N ASP A 54 -32.09 9.12 -6.21
CA ASP A 54 -30.67 9.35 -5.87
C ASP A 54 -29.82 9.82 -7.07
N GLN A 55 -30.46 10.35 -8.12
CA GLN A 55 -29.80 10.70 -9.39
C GLN A 55 -28.57 11.60 -9.20
N GLU A 56 -28.67 12.65 -8.37
CA GLU A 56 -27.57 13.58 -8.14
C GLU A 56 -26.34 12.89 -7.54
N ILE A 57 -26.56 11.99 -6.58
CA ILE A 57 -25.47 11.23 -5.95
C ILE A 57 -24.90 10.21 -6.93
N ALA A 58 -25.75 9.55 -7.71
CA ALA A 58 -25.30 8.63 -8.74
C ALA A 58 -24.39 9.33 -9.77
N GLU A 59 -24.76 10.52 -10.25
CA GLU A 59 -23.95 11.32 -11.17
C GLU A 59 -22.60 11.72 -10.56
N ARG A 60 -22.57 12.14 -9.29
CA ARG A 60 -21.31 12.43 -8.57
C ARG A 60 -20.42 11.20 -8.49
N VAL A 61 -20.98 10.03 -8.19
CA VAL A 61 -20.22 8.77 -8.13
C VAL A 61 -19.72 8.36 -9.52
N LEU A 62 -20.54 8.48 -10.57
CA LEU A 62 -20.13 8.20 -11.96
C LEU A 62 -18.97 9.12 -12.40
N SER A 63 -19.04 10.41 -12.08
CA SER A 63 -17.95 11.36 -12.33
C SER A 63 -16.65 10.97 -11.60
N ILE A 64 -16.75 10.50 -10.34
CA ILE A 64 -15.61 9.97 -9.60
C ILE A 64 -15.03 8.74 -10.32
N ILE A 65 -15.87 7.82 -10.81
CA ILE A 65 -15.43 6.64 -11.57
C ILE A 65 -14.66 7.07 -12.83
N SER A 66 -15.23 7.97 -13.62
CA SER A 66 -14.62 8.52 -14.84
C SER A 66 -13.26 9.17 -14.56
N THR A 67 -13.20 10.01 -13.52
CA THR A 67 -11.97 10.67 -13.07
C THR A 67 -10.91 9.67 -12.60
N GLN A 68 -11.29 8.68 -11.79
CA GLN A 68 -10.35 7.68 -11.27
C GLN A 68 -9.85 6.75 -12.38
N ALA A 69 -10.72 6.29 -13.29
CA ALA A 69 -10.35 5.47 -14.43
C ALA A 69 -9.34 6.21 -15.34
N THR A 70 -9.65 7.46 -15.69
CA THR A 70 -8.75 8.32 -16.48
C THR A 70 -7.41 8.54 -15.77
N SER A 71 -7.43 8.84 -14.47
CA SER A 71 -6.22 9.06 -13.67
C SER A 71 -5.33 7.81 -13.55
N ILE A 72 -5.93 6.63 -13.54
CA ILE A 72 -5.19 5.36 -13.53
C ILE A 72 -4.39 5.18 -14.84
N GLY A 73 -4.88 5.73 -15.96
CA GLY A 73 -4.19 5.69 -17.26
C GLY A 73 -4.23 4.33 -17.96
N ARG A 74 -5.08 3.41 -17.50
CA ARG A 74 -5.25 2.05 -18.06
C ARG A 74 -6.49 1.89 -18.93
N PHE A 75 -7.30 2.95 -19.00
CA PHE A 75 -8.59 2.91 -19.65
C PHE A 75 -8.70 3.99 -20.71
N GLU A 76 -9.39 3.67 -21.78
CA GLU A 76 -10.01 4.64 -22.66
C GLU A 76 -11.45 4.78 -22.19
N VAL A 77 -11.72 5.86 -21.47
CA VAL A 77 -13.00 6.06 -20.80
C VAL A 77 -13.96 6.76 -21.74
N ILE A 78 -15.09 6.12 -21.98
CA ILE A 78 -16.21 6.69 -22.72
C ILE A 78 -17.32 6.97 -21.69
N ASP A 79 -17.47 8.24 -21.31
CA ASP A 79 -18.51 8.68 -20.39
C ASP A 79 -19.77 9.04 -21.16
N ARG A 80 -20.82 8.21 -21.05
CA ARG A 80 -22.04 8.40 -21.83
C ARG A 80 -22.78 9.69 -21.46
N ASN A 81 -22.65 10.19 -20.24
CA ASN A 81 -23.25 11.46 -19.84
C ASN A 81 -22.66 12.63 -20.65
N LEU A 82 -21.34 12.62 -20.85
CA LEU A 82 -20.66 13.63 -21.65
C LEU A 82 -21.00 13.49 -23.13
N VAL A 83 -21.12 12.25 -23.61
CA VAL A 83 -21.51 11.96 -25.00
C VAL A 83 -22.92 12.49 -25.28
N ASP A 84 -23.88 12.24 -24.40
CA ASP A 84 -25.26 12.72 -24.60
C ASP A 84 -25.31 14.26 -24.62
N GLN A 85 -24.58 14.94 -23.73
CA GLN A 85 -24.44 16.40 -23.76
C GLN A 85 -23.79 16.89 -25.07
N VAL A 86 -22.69 16.27 -25.50
CA VAL A 86 -22.01 16.59 -26.77
C VAL A 86 -22.95 16.35 -27.95
N LEU A 87 -23.72 15.27 -27.97
CA LEU A 87 -24.69 14.98 -29.03
C LEU A 87 -25.85 15.98 -29.03
N GLU A 88 -26.31 16.48 -27.88
CA GLU A 88 -27.31 17.55 -27.82
C GLU A 88 -26.76 18.88 -28.35
N GLU A 89 -25.56 19.28 -27.91
CA GLU A 89 -24.87 20.47 -28.40
C GLU A 89 -24.54 20.37 -29.90
N GLN A 90 -24.11 19.19 -30.35
CA GLN A 90 -23.83 18.92 -31.75
C GLN A 90 -25.11 18.86 -32.57
N LYS A 91 -26.23 18.28 -32.11
CA LYS A 91 -27.53 18.35 -32.81
C LYS A 91 -28.00 19.80 -32.99
N PHE A 92 -27.72 20.65 -32.01
CA PHE A 92 -27.96 22.09 -32.10
C PHE A 92 -27.09 22.74 -33.21
N GLN A 93 -25.82 22.35 -33.34
CA GLN A 93 -24.90 22.82 -34.38
C GLN A 93 -25.12 22.17 -35.78
N LEU A 94 -25.59 20.92 -35.83
CA LEU A 94 -25.83 20.06 -37.01
C LEU A 94 -27.10 20.43 -37.78
N SER A 95 -27.83 21.46 -37.34
CA SER A 95 -28.91 22.07 -38.14
C SER A 95 -28.40 22.70 -39.46
N GLY A 96 -27.10 22.61 -39.77
CA GLY A 96 -26.49 23.16 -40.98
C GLY A 96 -25.62 22.24 -41.86
N MET A 97 -24.87 21.25 -41.36
CA MET A 97 -23.95 20.42 -42.17
C MET A 97 -23.36 19.27 -41.36
N VAL A 98 -23.20 18.07 -41.93
CA VAL A 98 -22.55 16.91 -41.30
C VAL A 98 -21.13 16.79 -41.85
N ASP A 99 -20.13 16.70 -40.97
CA ASP A 99 -18.73 16.44 -41.34
C ASP A 99 -18.37 14.96 -41.11
N SER A 100 -17.53 14.39 -41.98
CA SER A 100 -17.24 12.95 -41.99
C SER A 100 -16.45 12.44 -40.78
N ASP A 101 -15.76 13.34 -40.08
CA ASP A 101 -14.99 13.02 -38.87
C ASP A 101 -15.91 12.69 -37.67
N GLN A 102 -17.17 13.17 -37.67
CA GLN A 102 -18.16 12.94 -36.60
C GLN A 102 -18.74 11.52 -36.61
N ILE A 103 -18.62 10.77 -37.71
CA ILE A 103 -19.07 9.37 -37.80
C ILE A 103 -18.09 8.43 -37.06
N VAL A 104 -16.82 8.83 -36.92
CA VAL A 104 -15.78 8.05 -36.22
C VAL A 104 -16.07 8.01 -34.73
N GLU A 105 -16.44 9.15 -34.13
CA GLU A 105 -16.75 9.28 -32.69
C GLU A 105 -17.97 8.43 -32.29
N ILE A 106 -19.01 8.35 -33.14
CA ILE A 106 -20.18 7.46 -32.93
C ILE A 106 -19.81 5.98 -33.10
N GLY A 107 -18.87 5.66 -34.00
CA GLY A 107 -18.33 4.31 -34.17
C GLY A 107 -17.50 3.84 -32.97
N GLU A 108 -16.78 4.75 -32.33
CA GLU A 108 -16.00 4.50 -31.10
C GLU A 108 -16.91 4.19 -29.90
N LEU A 109 -18.11 4.81 -29.82
CA LEU A 109 -19.13 4.45 -28.81
C LEU A 109 -19.58 2.99 -28.91
N ALA A 110 -19.54 2.38 -30.10
CA ALA A 110 -19.90 0.97 -30.29
C ALA A 110 -18.74 0.00 -30.05
N ALA A 111 -17.51 0.51 -29.82
CA ALA A 111 -16.29 -0.28 -29.74
C ALA A 111 -15.82 -0.61 -28.32
N ALA A 112 -16.52 -0.14 -27.27
CA ALA A 112 -16.15 -0.46 -25.91
C ALA A 112 -16.35 -1.94 -25.61
N GLU A 113 -15.29 -2.62 -25.19
CA GLU A 113 -15.34 -4.04 -24.80
C GLU A 113 -16.15 -4.23 -23.51
N ASN A 114 -16.01 -3.28 -22.57
CA ASN A 114 -16.58 -3.37 -21.23
C ASN A 114 -17.44 -2.16 -20.89
N ALA A 115 -18.61 -2.40 -20.33
CA ALA A 115 -19.49 -1.39 -19.74
C ALA A 115 -19.52 -1.50 -18.23
N LEU A 116 -19.53 -0.36 -17.55
CA LEU A 116 -19.64 -0.23 -16.11
C LEU A 116 -21.01 0.39 -15.77
N THR A 117 -21.76 -0.29 -14.93
CA THR A 117 -23.04 0.20 -14.39
C THR A 117 -22.95 0.41 -12.90
N LEU A 118 -23.61 1.45 -12.41
CA LEU A 118 -23.72 1.81 -11.01
C LEU A 118 -25.15 1.58 -10.52
N ASP A 119 -25.27 1.00 -9.32
CA ASP A 119 -26.52 0.72 -8.63
C ASP A 119 -26.42 1.28 -7.21
N ILE A 120 -27.14 2.36 -6.91
CA ILE A 120 -27.17 2.96 -5.57
C ILE A 120 -28.09 2.11 -4.70
N VAL A 121 -27.52 1.50 -3.67
CA VAL A 121 -28.24 0.59 -2.75
C VAL A 121 -28.83 1.36 -1.58
N ASN A 122 -28.09 2.33 -1.06
CA ASN A 122 -28.54 3.20 0.03
C ASN A 122 -27.78 4.53 0.00
N PHE A 123 -28.49 5.63 0.18
CA PHE A 123 -27.91 6.93 0.47
C PHE A 123 -28.75 7.63 1.55
N GLY A 124 -28.09 8.22 2.54
CA GLY A 124 -28.77 8.94 3.61
C GLY A 124 -27.90 9.99 4.27
N GLN A 125 -28.51 11.12 4.64
CA GLN A 125 -27.87 12.20 5.39
C GLN A 125 -28.77 12.68 6.54
N GLU A 126 -28.34 12.39 7.76
CA GLU A 126 -29.13 12.67 8.97
C GLU A 126 -28.29 13.40 10.01
N GLY A 127 -28.90 14.35 10.72
CA GLY A 127 -28.25 14.99 11.87
C GLY A 127 -28.24 14.05 13.06
N VAL A 128 -27.08 13.89 13.69
CA VAL A 128 -26.90 13.03 14.85
C VAL A 128 -26.45 13.88 16.04
N PRO A 129 -27.10 13.80 17.21
CA PRO A 129 -26.62 14.48 18.41
C PRO A 129 -25.16 14.10 18.70
N LYS A 130 -24.38 15.03 19.25
CA LYS A 130 -23.05 14.65 19.76
C LYS A 130 -23.27 14.04 21.14
N ASP A 131 -22.76 12.83 21.34
CA ASP A 131 -22.69 12.28 22.70
C ASP A 131 -21.78 13.19 23.52
N ASP A 132 -22.34 13.81 24.56
CA ASP A 132 -21.54 14.47 25.59
C ASP A 132 -20.73 13.36 26.28
N ASP A 133 -19.39 13.48 26.28
CA ASP A 133 -18.40 12.50 26.78
C ASP A 133 -18.53 12.10 28.27
N ASN A 134 -19.66 12.38 28.95
CA ASN A 134 -19.85 12.14 30.37
C ASN A 134 -20.71 10.92 30.74
N ASP A 135 -21.40 10.26 29.81
CA ASP A 135 -22.18 9.06 30.15
C ASP A 135 -21.62 7.82 29.43
N LYS A 136 -20.55 7.26 30.03
CA LYS A 136 -20.19 5.86 29.80
C LYS A 136 -21.20 4.97 30.53
N ASP A 137 -22.28 4.62 29.84
CA ASP A 137 -23.01 3.41 30.18
C ASP A 137 -22.63 2.33 29.18
N ASP A 138 -21.95 1.31 29.72
CA ASP A 138 -21.65 0.05 29.06
C ASP A 138 -22.97 -0.63 28.65
N ASP A 139 -23.24 -0.72 27.34
CA ASP A 139 -24.12 -1.75 26.79
C ASP A 139 -23.48 -2.32 25.52
N ASP A 140 -22.89 -3.50 25.71
CA ASP A 140 -22.59 -4.49 24.68
C ASP A 140 -23.92 -4.84 23.98
N ASP A 141 -24.04 -4.63 22.67
CA ASP A 141 -24.60 -5.67 21.78
C ASP A 141 -24.51 -5.30 20.28
N THR A 142 -24.33 -6.38 19.53
CA THR A 142 -24.11 -6.56 18.10
C THR A 142 -25.23 -6.08 17.15
N ASP A 143 -24.84 -5.67 15.94
CA ASP A 143 -25.64 -5.56 14.69
C ASP A 143 -27.03 -4.91 14.80
N GLU A 144 -27.11 -3.68 15.30
CA GLU A 144 -28.33 -2.87 15.17
C GLU A 144 -28.31 -2.04 13.88
N THR A 145 -29.35 -2.20 13.04
CA THR A 145 -29.52 -1.39 11.83
C THR A 145 -29.83 0.08 12.18
N LEU A 146 -29.47 1.04 11.30
CA LEU A 146 -29.72 2.48 11.48
C LEU A 146 -31.16 2.78 11.92
N PHE A 147 -32.15 2.07 11.37
CA PHE A 147 -33.57 2.21 11.74
C PHE A 147 -33.87 1.77 13.19
N THR A 148 -33.20 0.72 13.69
CA THR A 148 -33.38 0.23 15.07
C THR A 148 -32.80 1.21 16.08
N TRP A 149 -31.61 1.75 15.78
CA TRP A 149 -31.00 2.80 16.58
C TRP A 149 -31.83 4.10 16.53
N LEU A 150 -32.29 4.54 15.36
CA LEU A 150 -33.07 5.76 15.17
C LEU A 150 -34.39 5.72 15.98
N VAL A 151 -35.10 4.59 15.94
CA VAL A 151 -36.33 4.41 16.72
C VAL A 151 -36.04 4.42 18.22
N LYS A 152 -34.95 3.76 18.66
CA LYS A 152 -34.54 3.78 20.07
C LYS A 152 -34.15 5.19 20.52
N ALA A 153 -33.39 5.92 19.72
CA ALA A 153 -32.97 7.29 20.00
C ALA A 153 -34.17 8.24 20.11
N LEU A 154 -35.08 8.23 19.12
CA LEU A 154 -36.33 9.01 19.16
C LEU A 154 -37.21 8.68 20.38
N VAL A 155 -37.29 7.40 20.76
CA VAL A 155 -38.06 6.97 21.93
C VAL A 155 -37.38 7.40 23.23
N LYS A 156 -36.05 7.27 23.35
CA LYS A 156 -35.25 7.74 24.51
C LYS A 156 -35.37 9.27 24.67
N GLU A 157 -35.23 10.00 23.57
CA GLU A 157 -35.36 11.47 23.55
C GLU A 157 -36.80 11.93 23.87
N SER A 158 -37.83 11.20 23.41
CA SER A 158 -39.22 11.54 23.74
C SER A 158 -39.53 11.44 25.24
N ILE A 159 -38.78 10.60 25.96
CA ILE A 159 -38.88 10.43 27.41
C ILE A 159 -38.05 11.50 28.15
N GLU A 160 -36.91 11.93 27.59
CA GLU A 160 -36.03 12.94 28.18
C GLU A 160 -36.38 14.41 27.84
N ALA A 161 -37.30 14.64 26.89
CA ALA A 161 -37.82 15.95 26.46
C ALA A 161 -38.62 16.75 27.52
N ARG A 162 -38.42 16.52 28.82
CA ARG A 162 -38.98 17.33 29.92
C ARG A 162 -38.02 18.35 30.54
N LYS A 163 -36.77 18.48 30.10
CA LYS A 163 -35.89 19.59 30.51
C LYS A 163 -35.69 20.58 29.36
N ARG A 164 -36.45 21.68 29.37
CA ARG A 164 -36.24 22.83 28.49
C ARG A 164 -34.91 23.51 28.84
N LYS A 165 -33.83 23.12 28.17
CA LYS A 165 -32.64 23.93 27.90
C LYS A 165 -32.23 23.73 26.44
N ASP A 166 -32.30 24.82 25.69
CA ASP A 166 -31.71 25.10 24.38
C ASP A 166 -32.05 24.22 23.16
N THR A 167 -33.30 24.28 22.71
CA THR A 167 -33.75 23.80 21.38
C THR A 167 -32.90 24.33 20.23
N GLU A 168 -32.33 25.55 20.34
CA GLU A 168 -31.45 26.13 19.32
C GLU A 168 -30.05 25.49 19.32
N ARG A 169 -29.49 25.12 20.48
CA ARG A 169 -28.20 24.43 20.54
C ARG A 169 -28.29 23.04 19.94
N MET A 170 -29.33 22.28 20.33
CA MET A 170 -29.57 20.94 19.74
C MET A 170 -29.77 21.02 18.23
N ARG A 171 -30.51 22.03 17.74
CA ARG A 171 -30.66 22.25 16.29
C ARG A 171 -29.33 22.55 15.61
N LEU A 172 -28.50 23.43 16.19
CA LEU A 172 -27.18 23.76 15.67
C LEU A 172 -26.21 22.57 15.73
N GLU A 173 -26.34 21.69 16.72
CA GLU A 173 -25.56 20.47 16.85
C GLU A 173 -25.95 19.45 15.77
N LEU A 174 -27.25 19.22 15.56
CA LEU A 174 -27.77 18.36 14.50
C LEU A 174 -27.40 18.87 13.10
N ASP A 175 -27.41 20.19 12.88
CA ASP A 175 -27.05 20.79 11.59
C ASP A 175 -25.52 20.75 11.31
N ASN A 176 -24.69 20.61 12.35
CA ASN A 176 -23.21 20.59 12.25
C ASN A 176 -22.58 19.24 12.62
N ASN A 177 -23.40 18.19 12.78
CA ASN A 177 -22.95 16.82 13.03
C ASN A 177 -23.78 15.83 12.21
N ILE A 178 -23.57 15.86 10.89
CA ILE A 178 -24.30 15.01 9.97
C ILE A 178 -23.64 13.65 9.83
N HIS A 179 -24.41 12.58 10.04
CA HIS A 179 -24.09 11.25 9.57
C HIS A 179 -24.51 11.10 8.11
N THR A 180 -23.54 10.81 7.25
CA THR A 180 -23.77 10.45 5.85
C THR A 180 -23.40 8.99 5.65
N GLU A 181 -24.25 8.22 4.99
CA GLU A 181 -23.97 6.85 4.54
C GLU A 181 -24.21 6.74 3.03
N LEU A 182 -23.32 6.03 2.34
CA LEU A 182 -23.48 5.68 0.93
C LEU A 182 -23.07 4.22 0.72
N ARG A 183 -23.99 3.44 0.16
CA ARG A 183 -23.77 2.06 -0.32
C ARG A 183 -24.16 1.96 -1.77
N ALA A 184 -23.26 1.43 -2.58
CA ALA A 184 -23.51 1.23 -4.01
C ALA A 184 -22.83 -0.05 -4.51
N ASN A 185 -23.32 -0.58 -5.62
CA ASN A 185 -22.71 -1.71 -6.32
C ASN A 185 -22.30 -1.26 -7.72
N ILE A 186 -21.12 -1.69 -8.15
CA ILE A 186 -20.65 -1.53 -9.51
C ILE A 186 -20.61 -2.90 -10.17
N LYS A 187 -21.16 -2.99 -11.38
CA LYS A 187 -21.09 -4.19 -12.24
C LYS A 187 -20.32 -3.85 -13.51
N ILE A 188 -19.45 -4.76 -13.92
CA ILE A 188 -18.74 -4.72 -15.19
C ILE A 188 -19.35 -5.80 -16.09
N ILE A 189 -19.72 -5.39 -17.29
CA ILE A 189 -20.47 -6.18 -18.26
C ILE A 189 -19.68 -6.17 -19.56
N ASN A 190 -19.45 -7.35 -20.13
CA ASN A 190 -18.91 -7.47 -21.46
C ASN A 190 -19.98 -7.03 -22.47
N VAL A 191 -19.68 -6.02 -23.29
CA VAL A 191 -20.68 -5.40 -24.17
C VAL A 191 -21.14 -6.34 -25.28
N GLU A 192 -20.25 -7.19 -25.79
CA GLU A 192 -20.56 -8.14 -26.86
C GLU A 192 -21.51 -9.26 -26.39
N THR A 193 -21.26 -9.79 -25.18
CA THR A 193 -22.01 -10.95 -24.66
C THR A 193 -23.16 -10.56 -23.73
N GLY A 194 -23.16 -9.35 -23.17
CA GLY A 194 -24.09 -8.91 -22.13
C GLY A 194 -23.89 -9.60 -20.77
N ILE A 195 -22.82 -10.39 -20.60
CA ILE A 195 -22.56 -11.15 -19.38
C ILE A 195 -21.77 -10.27 -18.40
N SER A 196 -22.16 -10.28 -17.12
CA SER A 196 -21.37 -9.63 -16.08
C SER A 196 -20.09 -10.42 -15.82
N GLU A 197 -18.95 -9.77 -16.05
CA GLU A 197 -17.63 -10.37 -15.82
C GLU A 197 -17.16 -10.15 -14.37
N ASN A 198 -17.54 -9.02 -13.77
CA ASN A 198 -17.13 -8.69 -12.42
C ASN A 198 -18.09 -7.73 -11.72
N SER A 199 -18.03 -7.68 -10.39
CA SER A 199 -18.74 -6.69 -9.60
C SER A 199 -18.02 -6.41 -8.28
N PHE A 200 -18.22 -5.21 -7.75
CA PHE A 200 -17.73 -4.85 -6.43
C PHE A 200 -18.65 -3.84 -5.76
N SER A 201 -18.74 -3.94 -4.43
CA SER A 201 -19.51 -3.01 -3.62
C SER A 201 -18.63 -1.84 -3.14
N LEU A 202 -19.29 -0.71 -2.94
CA LEU A 202 -18.78 0.52 -2.39
C LEU A 202 -19.57 0.81 -1.12
N ASN A 203 -18.88 1.06 -0.01
CA ASN A 203 -19.54 1.38 1.26
C ASN A 203 -18.74 2.45 1.98
N ALA A 204 -19.37 3.53 2.38
CA ALA A 204 -18.73 4.58 3.15
C ALA A 204 -19.73 5.24 4.09
N SER A 205 -19.26 5.60 5.28
CA SER A 205 -20.02 6.41 6.22
C SER A 205 -19.10 7.40 6.93
N HIS A 206 -19.66 8.53 7.34
CA HIS A 206 -18.96 9.54 8.13
C HIS A 206 -19.95 10.32 8.98
N THR A 207 -19.59 10.59 10.24
CA THR A 207 -20.34 11.48 11.13
C THR A 207 -19.47 12.70 11.44
N GLY A 208 -19.98 13.90 11.13
CA GLY A 208 -19.32 15.15 11.48
C GLY A 208 -19.47 16.23 10.41
N GLY A 209 -19.44 17.49 10.85
CA GLY A 209 -19.61 18.65 9.98
C GLY A 209 -21.05 18.80 9.49
N ASN A 210 -21.27 19.80 8.64
CA ASN A 210 -22.54 19.99 7.96
C ASN A 210 -22.72 18.98 6.81
N ARG A 211 -23.87 19.03 6.11
CA ARG A 211 -24.24 18.05 5.07
C ARG A 211 -23.19 17.94 3.96
N ASP A 212 -22.66 19.07 3.50
CA ASP A 212 -21.65 19.10 2.44
C ASP A 212 -20.31 18.54 2.91
N ALA A 213 -19.84 18.95 4.10
CA ALA A 213 -18.59 18.47 4.66
C ALA A 213 -18.63 16.96 4.92
N SER A 214 -19.74 16.46 5.46
CA SER A 214 -19.95 15.03 5.71
C SER A 214 -19.96 14.24 4.40
N LEU A 215 -20.68 14.73 3.38
CA LEU A 215 -20.72 14.13 2.05
C LEU A 215 -19.34 14.10 1.38
N GLU A 216 -18.58 15.19 1.47
CA GLU A 216 -17.23 15.28 0.90
C GLU A 216 -16.32 14.18 1.46
N LYS A 217 -16.39 13.91 2.78
CA LYS A 217 -15.64 12.81 3.41
C LYS A 217 -16.08 11.45 2.89
N VAL A 218 -17.38 11.21 2.76
CA VAL A 218 -17.92 9.96 2.21
C VAL A 218 -17.48 9.76 0.76
N LEU A 219 -17.63 10.76 -0.10
CA LEU A 219 -17.21 10.70 -1.51
C LEU A 219 -15.69 10.51 -1.65
N ALA A 220 -14.88 11.10 -0.77
CA ALA A 220 -13.43 10.87 -0.75
C ALA A 220 -13.08 9.41 -0.41
N ILE A 221 -13.79 8.80 0.54
CA ILE A 221 -13.64 7.37 0.86
C ILE A 221 -14.03 6.51 -0.36
N ILE A 222 -15.16 6.82 -1.00
CA ILE A 222 -15.66 6.12 -2.20
C ILE A 222 -14.67 6.23 -3.36
N SER A 223 -14.15 7.42 -3.62
CA SER A 223 -13.13 7.68 -4.64
C SER A 223 -11.89 6.81 -4.44
N SER A 224 -11.40 6.71 -3.20
CA SER A 224 -10.27 5.83 -2.84
C SER A 224 -10.59 4.35 -3.08
N GLN A 225 -11.81 3.90 -2.75
CA GLN A 225 -12.25 2.53 -3.00
C GLN A 225 -12.34 2.21 -4.48
N ILE A 226 -12.97 3.07 -5.28
CA ILE A 226 -13.09 2.94 -6.74
C ILE A 226 -11.70 2.82 -7.36
N ARG A 227 -10.80 3.74 -7.03
CA ARG A 227 -9.42 3.73 -7.56
C ARG A 227 -8.71 2.41 -7.27
N ARG A 228 -8.81 1.92 -6.04
CA ARG A 228 -8.21 0.63 -5.64
C ARG A 228 -8.84 -0.54 -6.39
N LYS A 229 -10.16 -0.59 -6.49
CA LYS A 229 -10.90 -1.69 -7.15
C LYS A 229 -10.64 -1.74 -8.65
N LEU A 230 -10.68 -0.61 -9.34
CA LEU A 230 -10.31 -0.53 -10.76
C LEU A 230 -8.87 -1.01 -10.98
N LYS A 231 -7.93 -0.61 -10.13
CA LYS A 231 -6.54 -1.08 -10.23
C LYS A 231 -6.39 -2.58 -9.97
N GLU A 232 -7.14 -3.14 -9.02
CA GLU A 232 -7.16 -4.58 -8.69
C GLU A 232 -7.73 -5.44 -9.83
N LEU A 233 -8.70 -4.91 -10.57
CA LEU A 233 -9.36 -5.62 -11.67
C LEU A 233 -8.52 -5.64 -12.95
N PHE A 234 -7.82 -4.53 -13.22
CA PHE A 234 -7.07 -4.34 -14.45
C PHE A 234 -5.57 -4.24 -14.14
N MET A 235 -5.03 -5.30 -13.54
CA MET A 235 -3.61 -5.44 -13.24
C MET A 235 -2.81 -5.66 -14.51
N ILE A 236 -1.63 -5.06 -14.61
CA ILE A 236 -0.78 -5.20 -15.78
C ILE A 236 -0.09 -6.57 -15.75
N THR A 237 -0.27 -7.34 -16.82
CA THR A 237 0.57 -8.49 -17.14
C THR A 237 1.55 -8.08 -18.22
N SER A 238 2.84 -8.15 -17.90
CA SER A 238 3.92 -7.74 -18.79
C SER A 238 4.86 -8.90 -19.08
N GLU A 239 5.87 -8.66 -19.90
CA GLU A 239 6.89 -9.62 -20.28
C GLU A 239 8.29 -9.00 -20.22
N VAL A 240 9.25 -9.80 -19.77
CA VAL A 240 10.67 -9.43 -19.73
C VAL A 240 11.28 -9.62 -21.12
N PHE A 241 11.74 -8.53 -21.74
CA PHE A 241 12.37 -8.58 -23.07
C PHE A 241 13.89 -8.40 -23.04
N GLU A 242 14.47 -7.99 -21.91
CA GLU A 242 15.92 -7.86 -21.75
C GLU A 242 16.31 -8.01 -20.28
N VAL A 243 17.42 -8.70 -19.99
CA VAL A 243 17.96 -8.86 -18.62
C VAL A 243 19.42 -8.43 -18.57
N ASP A 244 19.71 -7.35 -17.85
CA ASP A 244 21.05 -6.79 -17.66
C ASP A 244 21.44 -6.79 -16.17
N GLY A 245 22.08 -7.88 -15.75
CA GLY A 245 22.60 -8.04 -14.38
C GLY A 245 21.52 -7.95 -13.30
N ALA A 246 21.51 -6.83 -12.57
CA ALA A 246 20.55 -6.52 -11.51
C ALA A 246 19.29 -5.78 -12.01
N TYR A 247 19.28 -5.39 -13.28
CA TYR A 247 18.20 -4.69 -13.95
C TYR A 247 17.60 -5.56 -15.06
N LEU A 248 16.37 -5.26 -15.43
CA LEU A 248 15.71 -5.85 -16.59
C LEU A 248 14.71 -4.85 -17.18
N ASN A 249 14.35 -5.06 -18.43
CA ASN A 249 13.34 -4.26 -19.12
C ASN A 249 12.05 -5.08 -19.33
N ILE A 250 10.90 -4.44 -19.14
CA ILE A 250 9.57 -5.03 -19.30
C ILE A 250 8.75 -4.31 -20.37
N LEU A 251 7.92 -5.05 -21.10
CA LEU A 251 7.04 -4.56 -22.16
C LEU A 251 5.78 -3.90 -21.57
N SER A 252 5.96 -2.86 -20.77
CA SER A 252 4.88 -1.99 -20.30
C SER A 252 5.44 -0.64 -19.94
N GLY A 253 4.71 0.43 -20.27
CA GLY A 253 5.15 1.80 -20.05
C GLY A 253 4.04 2.72 -19.54
N GLU A 254 4.30 4.02 -19.65
CA GLU A 254 3.38 5.08 -19.28
C GLU A 254 2.07 5.01 -20.10
N ASN A 255 2.14 4.51 -21.33
CA ASN A 255 0.99 4.24 -22.20
C ASN A 255 -0.08 3.35 -21.53
N LEU A 256 0.32 2.45 -20.61
CA LEU A 256 -0.54 1.56 -19.84
C LEU A 256 -0.74 2.03 -18.40
N GLY A 257 -0.47 3.30 -18.10
CA GLY A 257 -0.59 3.85 -16.75
C GLY A 257 0.41 3.27 -15.75
N LEU A 258 1.54 2.73 -16.22
CA LEU A 258 2.60 2.26 -15.35
C LEU A 258 3.29 3.44 -14.66
N ARG A 259 3.63 3.28 -13.38
CA ARG A 259 4.29 4.33 -12.59
C ARG A 259 5.55 3.79 -11.94
N ARG A 260 6.50 4.68 -11.67
CA ARG A 260 7.71 4.37 -10.92
C ARG A 260 7.36 3.77 -9.56
N GLY A 261 8.06 2.72 -9.17
CA GLY A 261 7.91 2.05 -7.88
C GLY A 261 6.87 0.93 -7.86
N VAL A 262 6.08 0.73 -8.93
CA VAL A 262 5.23 -0.46 -9.10
C VAL A 262 6.11 -1.71 -9.07
N MET A 263 5.59 -2.77 -8.45
CA MET A 263 6.30 -4.03 -8.29
C MET A 263 5.61 -5.14 -9.07
N PHE A 264 6.41 -6.05 -9.61
CA PHE A 264 5.93 -7.22 -10.33
C PHE A 264 6.55 -8.50 -9.77
N GLU A 265 5.76 -9.57 -9.77
CA GLU A 265 6.25 -10.93 -9.62
C GLU A 265 6.61 -11.51 -10.98
N ILE A 266 7.87 -11.95 -11.11
CA ILE A 266 8.35 -12.61 -12.31
C ILE A 266 8.06 -14.11 -12.22
N ALA A 267 7.48 -14.68 -13.27
CA ALA A 267 7.25 -16.11 -13.41
C ALA A 267 7.78 -16.62 -14.75
N SER A 268 8.10 -17.91 -14.84
CA SER A 268 8.33 -18.52 -16.16
C SER A 268 7.03 -18.53 -16.97
N GLN A 269 7.12 -18.77 -18.28
CA GLN A 269 5.93 -19.01 -19.10
C GLN A 269 5.05 -20.12 -18.52
N ASN A 270 3.76 -20.00 -18.82
CA ASN A 270 2.74 -20.99 -18.51
C ASN A 270 3.06 -22.33 -19.19
N ARG A 271 2.68 -23.43 -18.56
CA ARG A 271 2.95 -24.78 -19.09
C ARG A 271 1.65 -25.47 -19.42
N THR A 272 1.46 -25.83 -20.67
CA THR A 272 0.34 -26.66 -21.07
C THR A 272 0.61 -28.12 -20.71
N LYS A 273 -0.29 -28.72 -19.93
CA LYS A 273 -0.25 -30.15 -19.57
C LYS A 273 -1.52 -30.82 -20.07
N LEU A 274 -1.36 -31.90 -20.83
CA LEU A 274 -2.48 -32.76 -21.20
C LEU A 274 -2.83 -33.66 -20.00
N TYR A 275 -4.07 -33.59 -19.54
CA TYR A 275 -4.58 -34.47 -18.48
C TYR A 275 -5.94 -35.03 -18.89
N LYS A 276 -6.04 -36.35 -19.03
CA LYS A 276 -7.25 -37.06 -19.47
C LYS A 276 -7.85 -36.49 -20.76
N GLY A 277 -7.00 -36.18 -21.75
CA GLY A 277 -7.42 -35.62 -23.04
C GLY A 277 -7.77 -34.13 -23.02
N LYS A 278 -7.76 -33.46 -21.86
CA LYS A 278 -7.95 -32.01 -21.75
C LYS A 278 -6.60 -31.30 -21.62
N ALA A 279 -6.34 -30.32 -22.47
CA ALA A 279 -5.19 -29.43 -22.31
C ALA A 279 -5.49 -28.45 -21.17
N ILE A 280 -4.57 -28.36 -20.20
CA ILE A 280 -4.69 -27.47 -19.04
C ILE A 280 -3.46 -26.54 -19.02
N LYS A 281 -3.68 -25.23 -19.03
CA LYS A 281 -2.62 -24.21 -18.87
C LYS A 281 -2.31 -24.09 -17.37
N LEU A 282 -1.12 -24.54 -16.95
CA LEU A 282 -0.64 -24.41 -15.59
C LEU A 282 0.19 -23.12 -15.45
N PRO A 283 0.06 -22.39 -14.34
CA PRO A 283 0.79 -21.16 -14.14
C PRO A 283 2.30 -21.39 -14.11
N GLY A 284 3.01 -20.37 -14.57
CA GLY A 284 4.45 -20.25 -14.46
C GLY A 284 5.01 -20.47 -13.05
N LYS A 285 6.24 -20.98 -12.95
CA LYS A 285 6.94 -21.01 -11.65
C LYS A 285 7.57 -19.65 -11.40
N THR A 286 7.21 -19.06 -10.26
CA THR A 286 7.78 -17.81 -9.73
C THR A 286 9.33 -17.83 -9.70
N ARG A 287 9.95 -16.71 -10.07
CA ARG A 287 11.41 -16.55 -10.30
C ARG A 287 12.04 -15.39 -9.54
N GLY A 288 11.32 -14.29 -9.36
CA GLY A 288 11.80 -13.14 -8.59
C GLY A 288 10.75 -12.06 -8.43
N LEU A 289 11.15 -10.98 -7.77
CA LEU A 289 10.40 -9.72 -7.73
C LEU A 289 11.25 -8.63 -8.34
N ILE A 290 10.57 -7.74 -9.04
CA ILE A 290 11.15 -6.53 -9.57
C ILE A 290 10.40 -5.31 -9.07
N LYS A 291 11.09 -4.17 -9.11
CA LYS A 291 10.52 -2.85 -8.85
C LYS A 291 10.88 -1.92 -10.00
N VAL A 292 9.88 -1.30 -10.60
CA VAL A 292 10.07 -0.32 -11.68
C VAL A 292 10.83 0.89 -11.15
N VAL A 293 11.95 1.21 -11.80
CA VAL A 293 12.82 2.33 -11.42
C VAL A 293 12.73 3.51 -12.38
N GLU A 294 12.40 3.23 -13.65
CA GLU A 294 12.26 4.19 -14.74
C GLU A 294 11.15 3.71 -15.67
N VAL A 295 10.31 4.63 -16.12
CA VAL A 295 9.15 4.35 -16.97
C VAL A 295 9.37 5.02 -18.31
N GLY A 296 9.36 4.25 -19.39
CA GLY A 296 9.32 4.76 -20.76
C GLY A 296 7.92 4.68 -21.36
N PRO A 297 7.73 5.09 -22.63
CA PRO A 297 6.42 5.13 -23.27
C PRO A 297 5.75 3.75 -23.33
N ASP A 298 6.43 2.75 -23.92
CA ASP A 298 5.91 1.39 -24.13
C ASP A 298 6.69 0.30 -23.35
N GLY A 299 7.86 0.68 -22.80
CA GLY A 299 8.73 -0.22 -22.06
C GLY A 299 9.37 0.47 -20.87
N SER A 300 9.63 -0.28 -19.82
CA SER A 300 10.13 0.26 -18.55
C SER A 300 11.28 -0.55 -17.98
N LYS A 301 12.17 0.14 -17.26
CA LYS A 301 13.32 -0.48 -16.60
C LYS A 301 12.98 -0.77 -15.14
N ALA A 302 13.32 -1.98 -14.70
CA ALA A 302 13.07 -2.44 -13.34
C ALA A 302 14.33 -3.02 -12.70
N LYS A 303 14.44 -2.84 -11.38
CA LYS A 303 15.50 -3.44 -10.55
C LYS A 303 14.99 -4.74 -9.95
N ILE A 304 15.80 -5.79 -10.01
CA ILE A 304 15.52 -7.05 -9.35
C ILE A 304 15.72 -6.86 -7.84
N VAL A 305 14.63 -6.92 -7.08
CA VAL A 305 14.66 -6.74 -5.61
C VAL A 305 14.72 -8.06 -4.87
N ARG A 306 14.22 -9.15 -5.49
CA ARG A 306 14.36 -10.53 -5.00
C ARG A 306 14.56 -11.47 -6.18
N LYS A 307 15.44 -12.46 -6.03
CA LYS A 307 15.74 -13.46 -7.06
C LYS A 307 15.77 -14.84 -6.42
N TRP A 308 14.81 -15.70 -6.78
CA TRP A 308 14.72 -17.08 -6.29
C TRP A 308 15.30 -18.07 -7.28
N ARG A 309 15.22 -17.74 -8.58
CA ARG A 309 15.73 -18.56 -9.68
C ARG A 309 16.24 -17.65 -10.80
N LYS A 310 16.89 -18.23 -11.81
CA LYS A 310 17.29 -17.49 -13.02
C LYS A 310 16.05 -16.87 -13.69
N ILE A 311 16.15 -15.56 -13.97
CA ILE A 311 15.22 -14.78 -14.80
C ILE A 311 15.82 -14.74 -16.21
N LYS A 312 14.96 -14.83 -17.23
CA LYS A 312 15.32 -14.85 -18.65
C LYS A 312 14.31 -13.98 -19.42
N GLU A 313 14.70 -13.61 -20.63
CA GLU A 313 13.79 -13.07 -21.65
C GLU A 313 12.61 -14.04 -21.88
N GLY A 314 11.45 -13.50 -22.21
CA GLY A 314 10.19 -14.24 -22.38
C GLY A 314 9.48 -14.63 -21.07
N HIS A 315 10.05 -14.28 -19.90
CA HIS A 315 9.37 -14.50 -18.62
C HIS A 315 8.26 -13.48 -18.37
N LYS A 316 7.16 -13.92 -17.77
CA LYS A 316 6.03 -13.06 -17.40
C LYS A 316 6.33 -12.23 -16.17
N ALA A 317 5.75 -11.03 -16.14
CA ALA A 317 5.77 -10.12 -15.01
C ALA A 317 4.33 -9.75 -14.64
N TYR A 318 3.88 -10.19 -13.46
CA TYR A 318 2.53 -9.91 -12.96
C TYR A 318 2.57 -8.80 -11.92
N GLU A 319 1.82 -7.71 -12.13
CA GLU A 319 1.77 -6.61 -11.17
C GLU A 319 1.28 -7.09 -9.79
N LEU A 320 1.89 -6.60 -8.71
CA LEU A 320 1.43 -6.88 -7.36
C LEU A 320 0.25 -6.00 -6.95
N LYS A 321 -0.73 -6.59 -6.24
CA LYS A 321 -1.95 -5.90 -5.77
C LYS A 321 -1.61 -4.75 -4.83
N ALA A 322 -0.67 -5.00 -3.94
CA ALA A 322 -0.13 -4.03 -3.03
C ALA A 322 1.39 -4.20 -2.94
N PRO A 323 2.12 -3.16 -2.53
CA PRO A 323 3.51 -3.31 -2.12
C PRO A 323 3.62 -4.32 -0.97
N PRO A 324 4.64 -5.19 -0.96
CA PRO A 324 4.76 -6.19 0.10
C PRO A 324 5.12 -5.53 1.43
N VAL A 325 4.56 -6.05 2.52
CA VAL A 325 4.85 -5.62 3.89
C VAL A 325 5.99 -6.45 4.44
N THR A 326 6.94 -5.83 5.13
CA THR A 326 8.07 -6.53 5.77
C THR A 326 8.07 -6.30 7.27
N THR A 327 8.14 -7.39 8.03
CA THR A 327 8.24 -7.35 9.48
C THR A 327 9.41 -8.20 9.95
N ASP A 328 10.11 -7.72 10.96
CA ASP A 328 11.27 -8.38 11.54
C ASP A 328 10.98 -8.73 13.00
N LEU A 329 11.46 -9.90 13.42
CA LEU A 329 11.63 -10.27 14.81
C LEU A 329 13.12 -10.42 15.07
N ASN A 330 13.69 -9.48 15.80
CA ASN A 330 15.10 -9.36 16.11
C ASN A 330 15.40 -9.82 17.53
N PHE A 331 16.50 -10.55 17.71
CA PHE A 331 17.00 -11.01 19.00
C PHE A 331 18.44 -10.53 19.16
N THR A 332 18.68 -9.69 20.15
CA THR A 332 20.01 -9.16 20.50
C THR A 332 20.50 -9.87 21.76
N ILE A 333 21.70 -10.44 21.68
CA ILE A 333 22.37 -11.10 22.81
C ILE A 333 23.74 -10.46 22.97
N LEU A 334 24.02 -9.94 24.17
CA LEU A 334 25.31 -9.32 24.49
C LEU A 334 25.86 -9.90 25.78
N ASN A 335 26.93 -10.70 25.71
CA ASN A 335 27.94 -10.96 26.75
C ASN A 335 27.48 -10.93 28.24
N GLY A 336 26.23 -11.28 28.56
CA GLY A 336 25.64 -11.15 29.90
C GLY A 336 25.02 -9.78 30.27
N ASN A 337 25.21 -8.71 29.48
CA ASN A 337 24.82 -7.34 29.85
C ASN A 337 23.50 -6.85 29.24
N ARG A 338 23.02 -7.46 28.15
CA ARG A 338 21.74 -7.09 27.54
C ARG A 338 21.13 -8.26 26.77
N TYR A 339 19.84 -8.46 26.98
CA TYR A 339 19.01 -9.37 26.20
C TYR A 339 17.79 -8.61 25.72
N GLU A 340 17.62 -8.52 24.40
CA GLU A 340 16.51 -7.78 23.80
C GLU A 340 15.82 -8.61 22.73
N MET A 341 14.50 -8.54 22.71
CA MET A 341 13.68 -8.88 21.56
C MET A 341 13.06 -7.60 21.00
N SER A 342 13.17 -7.38 19.70
CA SER A 342 12.52 -6.25 19.03
C SER A 342 11.71 -6.67 17.82
N GLY A 343 10.52 -6.07 17.69
CA GLY A 343 9.67 -6.18 16.50
C GLY A 343 9.86 -4.95 15.64
N LYS A 344 10.11 -5.11 14.33
CA LYS A 344 10.23 -3.97 13.39
C LYS A 344 9.22 -4.10 12.25
N ALA A 345 8.50 -3.04 11.94
CA ALA A 345 7.65 -2.93 10.77
C ALA A 345 8.30 -1.95 9.78
N TRP A 346 8.73 -2.44 8.62
CA TRP A 346 9.43 -1.62 7.63
C TRP A 346 8.45 -0.90 6.71
N LEU A 347 8.72 0.39 6.51
CA LEU A 347 8.10 1.26 5.53
C LEU A 347 8.96 1.27 4.28
N ASN A 348 8.38 0.97 3.11
CA ASN A 348 9.06 0.95 1.81
C ASN A 348 10.29 0.00 1.75
N SER A 349 10.19 -1.25 2.24
CA SER A 349 11.32 -2.18 2.41
C SER A 349 12.23 -2.44 1.19
N PHE A 350 11.72 -2.24 -0.02
CA PHE A 350 12.41 -2.51 -1.28
C PHE A 350 12.92 -1.24 -2.00
N THR A 351 13.08 -0.12 -1.29
CA THR A 351 13.85 1.05 -1.75
C THR A 351 15.27 1.03 -1.18
N GLU A 352 16.10 1.97 -1.66
CA GLU A 352 17.46 2.20 -1.12
C GLU A 352 17.41 2.79 0.28
N PHE A 353 16.50 3.75 0.50
CA PHE A 353 16.18 4.32 1.79
C PHE A 353 14.86 3.77 2.31
N SER A 354 14.85 3.23 3.53
CA SER A 354 13.63 2.75 4.19
C SER A 354 13.65 3.12 5.67
N ALA A 355 12.48 3.32 6.26
CA ALA A 355 12.32 3.57 7.69
C ALA A 355 11.60 2.39 8.35
N SER A 356 11.71 2.25 9.66
CA SER A 356 10.89 1.28 10.42
C SER A 356 10.20 1.92 11.61
N LEU A 357 9.12 1.29 12.04
CA LEU A 357 8.58 1.45 13.39
C LEU A 357 8.99 0.23 14.21
N ASN A 358 9.62 0.47 15.35
CA ASN A 358 10.15 -0.58 16.21
C ASN A 358 9.44 -0.61 17.54
N TYR A 359 9.32 -1.81 18.09
CA TYR A 359 9.01 -2.07 19.49
C TYR A 359 10.15 -2.89 20.10
N HIS A 360 10.55 -2.54 21.32
CA HIS A 360 11.64 -3.17 22.06
C HIS A 360 11.10 -3.71 23.39
N LEU A 361 11.52 -4.92 23.73
CA LEU A 361 11.33 -5.53 25.04
C LEU A 361 12.65 -6.17 25.43
N GLY A 362 13.20 -5.81 26.58
CA GLY A 362 14.47 -6.36 26.99
C GLY A 362 14.79 -6.18 28.47
N ILE A 363 15.95 -6.68 28.81
CA ILE A 363 16.60 -6.50 30.10
C ILE A 363 18.02 -6.00 29.87
N ILE A 364 18.47 -5.06 30.68
CA ILE A 364 19.80 -4.45 30.59
C ILE A 364 20.45 -4.39 31.97
N LYS A 365 21.77 -4.60 32.00
CA LYS A 365 22.56 -4.52 33.22
C LYS A 365 22.89 -3.06 33.55
N ASP A 366 22.66 -2.65 34.79
CA ASP A 366 22.98 -1.33 35.31
C ASP A 366 24.41 -1.25 35.89
N THR A 367 24.79 -0.09 36.44
CA THR A 367 26.07 0.12 37.14
C THR A 367 26.18 -0.57 38.50
N ARG A 368 25.08 -1.08 39.07
CA ARG A 368 25.05 -1.86 40.32
C ARG A 368 25.10 -3.38 40.08
N ASP A 369 25.27 -3.79 38.83
CA ASP A 369 25.27 -5.16 38.37
C ASP A 369 23.90 -5.87 38.40
N ASP A 370 22.81 -5.13 38.55
CA ASP A 370 21.43 -5.63 38.50
C ASP A 370 20.87 -5.58 37.07
N MET A 371 19.94 -6.50 36.76
CA MET A 371 19.25 -6.53 35.48
C MET A 371 17.90 -5.80 35.59
N ASP A 372 17.75 -4.71 34.86
CA ASP A 372 16.51 -3.94 34.81
C ASP A 372 15.73 -4.23 33.52
N GLY A 373 14.41 -4.43 33.67
CA GLY A 373 13.49 -4.59 32.55
C GLY A 373 13.19 -3.26 31.87
N TYR A 374 13.03 -3.30 30.56
CA TYR A 374 12.60 -2.13 29.78
C TYR A 374 11.69 -2.51 28.61
N ILE A 375 10.86 -1.54 28.23
CA ILE A 375 10.09 -1.53 26.99
C ILE A 375 10.46 -0.28 26.20
N GLY A 376 10.21 -0.27 24.89
CA GLY A 376 10.45 0.95 24.14
C GLY A 376 9.96 0.91 22.72
N PHE A 377 10.09 2.05 22.06
CA PHE A 377 9.77 2.23 20.66
C PHE A 377 10.94 2.89 19.96
N GLY A 378 11.02 2.78 18.65
CA GLY A 378 12.14 3.38 17.93
C GLY A 378 11.94 3.36 16.43
N THR A 379 12.99 3.78 15.74
CA THR A 379 13.04 3.74 14.28
C THR A 379 14.43 3.36 13.79
N ASP A 380 14.50 2.57 12.72
CA ASP A 380 15.70 2.38 11.92
C ASP A 380 15.59 3.18 10.64
N LEU A 381 16.63 3.96 10.34
CA LEU A 381 16.84 4.55 9.02
C LEU A 381 17.85 3.69 8.26
N LYS A 382 17.39 2.97 7.24
CA LYS A 382 18.19 2.02 6.48
C LYS A 382 18.67 2.60 5.15
N TYR A 383 19.92 2.34 4.81
CA TYR A 383 20.54 2.60 3.51
C TYR A 383 21.17 1.32 2.93
N GLY A 384 20.61 0.83 1.82
CA GLY A 384 21.13 -0.36 1.13
C GLY A 384 22.25 -0.03 0.15
N PHE A 385 23.37 -0.75 0.23
CA PHE A 385 24.54 -0.49 -0.62
C PHE A 385 24.90 -1.64 -1.59
N PHE A 386 24.46 -2.89 -1.35
CA PHE A 386 24.51 -3.95 -2.37
C PHE A 386 23.33 -4.93 -2.25
N SER A 387 23.00 -5.61 -3.35
CA SER A 387 21.99 -6.66 -3.42
C SER A 387 22.34 -7.65 -4.52
N GLU A 388 22.81 -8.85 -4.16
CA GLU A 388 23.26 -9.85 -5.12
C GLU A 388 22.96 -11.28 -4.64
N PHE A 389 22.56 -12.17 -5.58
CA PHE A 389 22.30 -13.60 -5.32
C PHE A 389 21.40 -13.93 -4.11
N GLY A 390 20.41 -13.09 -3.80
CA GLY A 390 19.54 -13.29 -2.63
C GLY A 390 20.18 -12.86 -1.31
N THR A 391 21.29 -12.13 -1.36
CA THR A 391 21.89 -11.46 -0.21
C THR A 391 21.81 -9.95 -0.37
N ARG A 392 21.67 -9.23 0.75
CA ARG A 392 21.60 -7.76 0.76
C ARG A 392 22.38 -7.21 1.94
N GLY A 393 23.35 -6.35 1.66
CA GLY A 393 24.05 -5.55 2.66
C GLY A 393 23.43 -4.17 2.79
N TYR A 394 23.21 -3.74 4.03
CA TYR A 394 22.73 -2.39 4.32
C TYR A 394 23.22 -1.89 5.67
N LEU A 395 23.35 -0.56 5.77
CA LEU A 395 23.57 0.11 7.05
C LEU A 395 22.22 0.57 7.59
N SER A 396 22.05 0.59 8.91
CA SER A 396 20.93 1.27 9.57
C SER A 396 21.42 2.18 10.68
N LEU A 397 20.74 3.32 10.86
CA LEU A 397 20.82 4.12 12.07
C LEU A 397 19.60 3.79 12.92
N ASN A 398 19.81 3.11 14.05
CA ASN A 398 18.77 2.78 15.02
C ASN A 398 18.69 3.88 16.07
N ILE A 399 17.49 4.40 16.32
CA ILE A 399 17.21 5.46 17.30
C ILE A 399 16.09 4.97 18.22
N PRO A 400 16.44 4.31 19.35
CA PRO A 400 15.47 3.79 20.29
C PRO A 400 15.10 4.83 21.37
N LEU A 401 13.87 4.76 21.85
CA LEU A 401 13.36 5.47 23.03
C LEU A 401 12.85 4.40 24.01
N LEU A 402 13.58 4.20 25.10
CA LEU A 402 13.44 3.07 26.01
C LEU A 402 13.04 3.54 27.41
N PHE A 403 12.15 2.81 28.06
CA PHE A 403 11.60 3.08 29.37
C PHE A 403 11.89 1.89 30.27
N SER A 404 12.62 2.11 31.35
CA SER A 404 12.89 1.10 32.37
C SER A 404 12.17 1.43 33.67
N GLY A 405 11.75 0.40 34.40
CA GLY A 405 11.09 0.54 35.69
C GLY A 405 11.70 -0.40 36.73
N ARG A 406 11.84 0.08 37.97
CA ARG A 406 12.30 -0.71 39.13
C ARG A 406 11.78 -0.14 40.45
N GLY A 407 12.08 -0.81 41.56
CA GLY A 407 11.87 -0.26 42.90
C GLY A 407 13.07 0.56 43.38
N ASP A 408 12.82 1.63 44.13
CA ASP A 408 13.84 2.37 44.89
C ASP A 408 13.98 1.85 46.33
N ASP A 409 14.89 2.45 47.11
CA ASP A 409 15.21 1.98 48.47
C ASP A 409 14.15 2.35 49.54
N ASP A 410 13.18 3.21 49.21
CA ASP A 410 12.07 3.62 50.08
C ASP A 410 10.74 2.94 49.67
N GLY A 411 10.79 2.02 48.70
CA GLY A 411 9.66 1.21 48.25
C GLY A 411 8.79 1.85 47.17
N HIS A 412 9.26 2.91 46.50
CA HIS A 412 8.58 3.51 45.35
C HIS A 412 8.90 2.77 44.05
N ASN A 413 7.92 2.72 43.14
CA ASN A 413 8.15 2.27 41.77
C ASN A 413 8.64 3.46 40.94
N VAL A 414 9.89 3.40 40.50
CA VAL A 414 10.56 4.45 39.75
C VAL A 414 10.71 4.05 38.29
N ILE A 415 10.60 5.03 37.40
CA ILE A 415 10.77 4.89 35.96
C ILE A 415 11.91 5.80 35.52
N SER A 416 12.68 5.35 34.53
CA SER A 416 13.66 6.16 33.83
C SER A 416 13.56 5.94 32.32
N LEU A 417 13.85 7.01 31.58
CA LEU A 417 13.98 7.02 30.13
C LEU A 417 15.46 6.92 29.73
N PHE A 418 15.75 6.11 28.72
CA PHE A 418 17.06 6.08 28.08
C PHE A 418 16.98 5.88 26.58
N SER A 419 18.07 6.23 25.91
CA SER A 419 18.25 6.05 24.47
C SER A 419 19.70 5.74 24.18
N ASP A 420 19.94 4.76 23.33
CA ASP A 420 21.28 4.33 22.94
C ASP A 420 21.39 4.13 21.42
N PRO A 421 21.42 5.25 20.66
CA PRO A 421 21.51 5.21 19.21
C PRO A 421 22.70 4.39 18.70
N SER A 422 22.47 3.63 17.63
CA SER A 422 23.44 2.71 17.06
C SER A 422 23.52 2.80 15.54
N ILE A 423 24.71 2.53 15.01
CA ILE A 423 24.92 2.25 13.58
C ILE A 423 25.05 0.74 13.41
N ASP A 424 24.20 0.15 12.60
CA ASP A 424 24.17 -1.30 12.39
C ASP A 424 24.63 -1.66 10.97
N ALA A 425 25.61 -2.53 10.88
CA ALA A 425 25.94 -3.23 9.65
C ALA A 425 25.10 -4.51 9.57
N ASN A 426 24.25 -4.61 8.56
CA ASN A 426 23.31 -5.71 8.40
C ASN A 426 23.61 -6.52 7.13
N LEU A 427 23.58 -7.85 7.27
CA LEU A 427 23.61 -8.80 6.17
C LEU A 427 22.32 -9.61 6.17
N SER A 428 21.48 -9.39 5.16
CA SER A 428 20.25 -10.15 4.94
C SER A 428 20.47 -11.27 3.93
N ILE A 429 20.02 -12.47 4.25
CA ILE A 429 20.12 -13.68 3.45
C ILE A 429 18.72 -14.22 3.22
N GLN A 430 18.32 -14.30 1.95
CA GLN A 430 17.04 -14.82 1.53
C GLN A 430 17.00 -16.35 1.68
N ILE A 431 16.06 -16.84 2.49
CA ILE A 431 15.86 -18.28 2.70
C ILE A 431 14.68 -18.81 1.85
N SER A 432 13.66 -17.98 1.62
CA SER A 432 12.50 -18.36 0.81
C SER A 432 11.88 -17.16 0.08
N LYS A 433 10.73 -17.39 -0.57
CA LYS A 433 9.91 -16.32 -1.18
C LYS A 433 9.62 -15.19 -0.18
N GLU A 434 9.29 -15.58 1.05
CA GLU A 434 8.68 -14.74 2.09
C GLU A 434 9.55 -14.59 3.34
N ARG A 435 10.74 -15.19 3.38
CA ARG A 435 11.58 -15.19 4.60
C ARG A 435 13.03 -14.89 4.31
N ASP A 436 13.60 -14.04 5.15
CA ASP A 436 15.04 -13.76 5.20
C ASP A 436 15.54 -13.99 6.63
N ILE A 437 16.82 -14.34 6.74
CA ILE A 437 17.59 -14.21 7.98
C ILE A 437 18.42 -12.93 7.86
N VAL A 438 18.51 -12.14 8.93
CA VAL A 438 19.44 -11.00 8.98
C VAL A 438 20.40 -11.17 10.15
N LEU A 439 21.69 -10.99 9.86
CA LEU A 439 22.75 -10.91 10.85
C LEU A 439 23.16 -9.44 10.96
N SER A 440 23.21 -8.92 12.17
CA SER A 440 23.53 -7.52 12.41
C SER A 440 24.67 -7.36 13.41
N ALA A 441 25.58 -6.45 13.10
CA ALA A 441 26.59 -5.95 14.02
C ALA A 441 26.29 -4.47 14.28
N SER A 442 25.84 -4.16 15.49
CA SER A 442 25.41 -2.83 15.93
C SER A 442 26.51 -2.19 16.76
N TYR A 443 26.84 -0.92 16.49
CA TYR A 443 27.74 -0.14 17.32
C TYR A 443 26.97 1.01 17.97
N VAL A 444 26.79 0.95 19.28
CA VAL A 444 26.23 2.07 20.06
C VAL A 444 27.36 3.05 20.33
N PHE A 445 27.19 4.25 19.80
CA PHE A 445 28.20 5.31 19.84
C PHE A 445 27.92 6.35 20.93
N THR A 446 26.71 6.37 21.49
CA THR A 446 26.33 7.25 22.59
C THR A 446 25.16 6.66 23.36
N SER A 447 25.01 7.06 24.62
CA SER A 447 23.85 6.73 25.44
C SER A 447 23.40 7.96 26.23
N MET A 448 22.10 8.07 26.43
CA MET A 448 21.48 9.07 27.30
C MET A 448 20.59 8.32 28.29
N HIS A 449 20.63 8.71 29.56
CA HIS A 449 19.81 8.13 30.62
C HIS A 449 19.34 9.26 31.53
N THR A 450 18.03 9.34 31.75
CA THR A 450 17.44 10.32 32.66
C THR A 450 17.58 9.88 34.11
N PRO A 451 17.41 10.77 35.09
CA PRO A 451 17.25 10.36 36.48
C PRO A 451 16.03 9.45 36.66
N TRP A 452 16.09 8.54 37.62
CA TRP A 452 14.96 7.74 38.07
C TRP A 452 13.95 8.61 38.83
N GLN A 453 12.68 8.50 38.48
CA GLN A 453 11.61 9.34 39.03
C GLN A 453 10.34 8.54 39.28
N TRP A 454 9.51 8.99 40.21
CA TRP A 454 8.19 8.43 40.47
C TRP A 454 7.14 9.55 40.61
N GLN A 455 5.86 9.18 40.47
CA GLN A 455 4.75 10.12 40.62
C GLN A 455 4.14 10.02 42.02
N LYS A 456 4.14 11.13 42.74
CA LYS A 456 3.55 11.29 44.06
C LYS A 456 2.20 11.98 43.95
N ASP A 457 1.16 11.39 44.51
CA ASP A 457 -0.14 12.06 44.63
C ASP A 457 -0.04 13.20 45.64
N THR A 458 -0.40 14.42 45.21
CA THR A 458 -0.38 15.59 46.10
C THR A 458 -1.61 15.66 47.00
N GLY A 459 -2.59 14.78 46.82
CA GLY A 459 -3.88 14.79 47.52
C GLY A 459 -4.82 15.92 47.07
N ASN A 460 -4.47 16.65 46.01
CA ASN A 460 -5.29 17.70 45.42
C ASN A 460 -5.91 17.20 44.12
N ILE A 461 -7.08 17.72 43.80
CA ILE A 461 -7.82 17.35 42.59
C ILE A 461 -7.87 18.57 41.69
N ASN A 462 -7.63 18.41 40.38
CA ASN A 462 -7.76 19.48 39.41
C ASN A 462 -9.24 19.80 39.11
N ASP A 463 -9.49 20.87 38.35
CA ASP A 463 -10.85 21.29 37.98
C ASP A 463 -11.62 20.22 37.17
N ASP A 464 -10.91 19.23 36.62
CA ASP A 464 -11.47 18.09 35.87
C ASP A 464 -11.69 16.83 36.74
N GLY A 465 -11.54 16.92 38.07
CA GLY A 465 -11.77 15.78 38.97
C GLY A 465 -10.65 14.74 39.05
N LYS A 466 -9.46 15.02 38.50
CA LYS A 466 -8.29 14.12 38.51
C LYS A 466 -7.27 14.51 39.59
N SER A 467 -6.66 13.52 40.25
CA SER A 467 -5.60 13.77 41.22
C SER A 467 -4.39 14.43 40.56
N ILE A 468 -3.89 15.49 41.20
CA ILE A 468 -2.68 16.18 40.82
C ILE A 468 -1.51 15.34 41.34
N THR A 469 -0.56 15.05 40.46
CA THR A 469 0.64 14.30 40.81
C THR A 469 1.87 15.18 40.60
N GLU A 470 2.86 15.02 41.48
CA GLU A 470 4.17 15.65 41.38
C GLU A 470 5.22 14.59 41.05
N THR A 471 6.23 14.96 40.26
CA THR A 471 7.34 14.07 39.92
C THR A 471 8.46 14.24 40.93
N GLU A 472 8.79 13.17 41.64
CA GLU A 472 9.81 13.16 42.69
C GLU A 472 11.00 12.27 42.26
N PRO A 473 12.23 12.59 42.68
CA PRO A 473 13.40 11.76 42.40
C PRO A 473 13.36 10.46 43.20
N ALA A 474 13.99 9.41 42.66
CA ALA A 474 14.21 8.14 43.35
C ALA A 474 15.15 8.29 44.56
N VAL A 475 14.93 7.46 45.59
CA VAL A 475 15.77 7.42 46.81
C VAL A 475 16.75 6.24 46.76
N TRP A 476 18.02 6.52 47.02
CA TRP A 476 19.12 5.54 47.02
C TRP A 476 19.98 5.68 48.29
N ASN A 477 20.07 4.63 49.10
CA ASN A 477 20.75 4.63 50.41
C ASN A 477 22.27 4.86 50.34
N ASP A 478 22.87 4.52 49.20
CA ASP A 478 24.30 4.66 48.92
C ASP A 478 24.66 5.94 48.15
N ASP A 479 23.68 6.82 47.90
CA ASP A 479 23.78 8.03 47.07
C ASP A 479 24.26 7.77 45.61
N ILE A 480 24.27 6.52 45.14
CA ILE A 480 24.75 6.14 43.79
C ILE A 480 23.57 5.68 42.92
N SER A 481 22.94 6.58 42.18
CA SER A 481 21.85 6.19 41.25
C SER A 481 22.30 5.12 40.24
N PRO A 482 21.51 4.05 40.01
CA PRO A 482 21.76 3.11 38.91
C PRO A 482 21.77 3.84 37.56
N GLU A 483 22.73 3.54 36.70
CA GLU A 483 22.83 4.09 35.35
C GLU A 483 22.99 2.99 34.29
N PHE A 484 22.42 3.20 33.11
CA PHE A 484 22.67 2.37 31.95
C PHE A 484 23.82 2.94 31.12
N LYS A 485 24.85 2.12 30.88
CA LYS A 485 26.01 2.47 30.04
C LYS A 485 26.18 1.50 28.86
N PRO A 486 25.17 1.35 27.98
CA PRO A 486 25.34 0.57 26.76
C PRO A 486 26.30 1.31 25.84
N GLN A 487 27.54 0.86 25.75
CA GLN A 487 28.50 1.32 24.74
C GLN A 487 29.24 0.13 24.15
N GLY A 488 29.53 0.22 22.85
CA GLY A 488 30.32 -0.78 22.15
C GLY A 488 29.53 -1.54 21.09
N LEU A 489 29.94 -2.79 20.87
CA LEU A 489 29.48 -3.60 19.73
C LEU A 489 28.55 -4.73 20.19
N TYR A 490 27.43 -4.88 19.49
CA TYR A 490 26.38 -5.87 19.73
C TYR A 490 26.15 -6.70 18.48
N PHE A 491 25.75 -7.95 18.68
CA PHE A 491 25.33 -8.82 17.60
C PHE A 491 23.86 -9.19 17.77
N SER A 492 23.14 -9.22 16.66
CA SER A 492 21.76 -9.65 16.66
C SER A 492 21.45 -10.57 15.49
N PHE A 493 20.44 -11.41 15.73
CA PHE A 493 19.87 -12.31 14.74
C PHE A 493 18.42 -11.96 14.54
N THR A 494 18.02 -11.76 13.29
CA THR A 494 16.65 -11.40 12.93
C THR A 494 16.03 -12.41 11.99
N ILE A 495 14.77 -12.74 12.26
CA ILE A 495 13.89 -13.45 11.34
C ILE A 495 12.99 -12.41 10.67
N ARG A 496 13.15 -12.25 9.36
CA ARG A 496 12.34 -11.34 8.54
C ARG A 496 11.26 -12.11 7.80
N LYS A 497 10.04 -11.59 7.85
CA LYS A 497 8.88 -12.07 7.10
C LYS A 497 8.41 -11.01 6.12
N ILE A 498 8.10 -11.43 4.90
CA ILE A 498 7.55 -10.59 3.84
C ILE A 498 6.18 -11.15 3.45
N ARG A 499 5.17 -10.28 3.39
CA ARG A 499 3.81 -10.62 2.96
C ARG A 499 3.49 -9.89 1.66
N PHE A 500 3.15 -10.66 0.63
CA PHE A 500 2.77 -10.19 -0.70
C PHE A 500 1.29 -9.89 -0.82
#